data_AF-A0A1W9PSK4-F1
#
_entry.id   AF-A0A1W9PSK4-F1
#
_cell.length_a   1.000
_cell.length_b   1.000
_cell.length_c   1.000
_cell.angle_alpha   90.00
_cell.angle_beta   90.00
_cell.angle_gamma   90.00
#
_symmetry.space_group_name_H-M   'P 1'
#
loop_
_entity.id
_entity.type
_entity.pdbx_description
1 polymer ?
#
loop_
_entity_poly.entity_id
_entity_poly.type
_entity_poly.pdbx_seq_one_letter_code
_entity_poly.pdbx_strand_id
1 'polypeptide(L)'
;MVAVYEFLSIYEGLIYFVLIIGGVFMTRWLWRTWRAWREAIFGLEKEMAQRRLARAVAAMTLFLVFFFGEFIVASFIVPSLPPSYFLSTPTLDLLRTPTGTISAELAATMAALPTISADAVSEGCIPDEIFVASPVPGENISGLVTIEGVVDVPNLGFYKLEISSRGTENWQTFYASRGADAEPDDQQNEEGADNELGRLDTGELIPGDYLLRLVVTDNQGQSLPACVVQIQIIGQEE
;
A
#
# COMPACT_ATOMS: atom_id res chain seq x y z
N MET A 1 16.49 11.87 -6.70
CA MET A 1 15.15 12.35 -6.27
C MET A 1 14.61 11.49 -5.14
N VAL A 2 14.59 10.15 -5.27
CA VAL A 2 14.17 9.21 -4.20
C VAL A 2 14.91 9.42 -2.88
N ALA A 3 16.24 9.51 -2.91
CA ALA A 3 17.07 9.75 -1.71
C ALA A 3 16.73 11.05 -0.95
N VAL A 4 16.15 12.05 -1.64
CA VAL A 4 15.75 13.31 -1.00
C VAL A 4 14.46 13.10 -0.21
N TYR A 5 13.47 12.40 -0.77
CA TYR A 5 12.23 12.07 -0.08
C TYR A 5 12.44 11.11 1.10
N GLU A 6 13.34 10.14 0.94
CA GLU A 6 13.76 9.25 2.02
C GLU A 6 14.42 10.02 3.17
N PHE A 7 15.34 10.93 2.86
CA PHE A 7 15.95 11.80 3.87
C PHE A 7 14.90 12.67 4.60
N LEU A 8 13.98 13.30 3.86
CA LEU A 8 12.93 14.14 4.43
C LEU A 8 12.00 13.32 5.34
N SER A 9 11.62 12.10 4.92
CA SER A 9 10.78 11.20 5.73
C SER A 9 11.48 10.69 6.98
N ILE A 10 12.73 10.23 6.89
CA ILE A 10 13.48 9.71 8.05
C ILE A 10 13.71 10.81 9.09
N TYR A 11 13.99 12.04 8.66
CA TYR A 11 14.33 13.15 9.53
C TYR A 11 13.18 14.13 9.80
N GLU A 12 11.95 13.80 9.39
CA GLU A 12 10.76 14.65 9.47
C GLU A 12 10.61 15.33 10.84
N GLY A 13 10.67 14.55 11.92
CA GLY A 13 10.53 15.07 13.29
C GLY A 13 11.61 16.08 13.68
N LEU A 14 12.86 15.86 13.27
CA LEU A 14 13.98 16.79 13.54
C LEU A 14 13.87 18.05 12.70
N ILE A 15 13.45 17.92 11.44
CA ILE A 15 13.21 19.06 10.53
C ILE A 15 12.11 19.95 11.12
N TYR A 16 10.97 19.40 11.53
CA TYR A 16 9.92 20.18 12.17
C TYR A 16 10.35 20.83 13.47
N PHE A 17 11.14 20.15 14.30
CA PHE A 17 11.64 20.73 15.54
C PHE A 17 12.49 22.00 15.27
N VAL A 18 13.43 21.92 14.32
CA VAL A 18 14.26 23.06 13.92
C VAL A 18 13.41 24.17 13.30
N LEU A 19 12.43 23.81 12.46
CA LEU A 19 11.52 24.77 11.86
C LEU A 19 10.65 25.47 12.91
N ILE A 20 10.12 24.77 13.91
CA ILE A 20 9.32 25.40 14.97
C ILE A 20 10.17 26.43 15.74
N ILE A 21 11.39 26.07 16.12
CA ILE A 21 12.31 26.98 16.81
C ILE A 21 12.64 28.19 15.93
N GLY A 22 12.98 27.95 14.65
CA GLY A 22 13.26 29.00 13.68
C GLY A 22 12.07 29.92 13.44
N GLY A 23 10.86 29.36 13.38
CA GLY A 23 9.61 30.08 13.20
C GLY A 23 9.29 31.00 14.39
N VAL A 24 9.53 30.54 15.63
CA VAL A 24 9.39 31.39 16.83
C VAL A 24 10.37 32.56 16.78
N PHE A 25 11.63 32.30 16.41
CA PHE A 25 12.64 33.36 16.28
C PHE A 25 12.28 34.38 15.19
N MET A 26 11.89 33.91 14.00
CA MET A 26 11.48 34.76 12.87
C MET A 26 10.25 35.58 13.19
N THR A 27 9.23 34.97 13.82
CA THR A 27 8.01 35.67 14.23
C THR A 27 8.32 36.76 15.24
N ARG A 28 9.18 36.48 16.23
CA ARG A 28 9.62 37.48 17.21
C ARG A 28 10.39 38.62 16.55
N TRP A 29 11.24 38.32 15.57
CA TRP A 29 11.97 39.33 14.82
C TRP A 29 11.04 40.20 13.96
N LEU A 30 10.08 39.58 13.24
CA LEU A 30 9.07 40.28 12.47
C LEU A 30 8.25 41.22 13.37
N TRP A 31 7.80 40.76 14.54
CA TRP A 31 7.03 41.58 15.47
C TRP A 31 7.83 42.80 15.95
N ARG A 32 9.13 42.64 16.26
CA ARG A 32 9.99 43.77 16.64
C ARG A 32 10.12 44.80 15.52
N THR A 33 10.36 44.36 14.28
CA THR A 33 10.48 45.27 13.13
C THR A 33 9.15 45.95 12.77
N TRP A 34 8.04 45.23 12.91
CA TRP A 34 6.71 45.76 12.67
C TRP A 34 6.32 46.83 13.70
N ARG A 35 6.65 46.61 14.98
CA ARG A 35 6.44 47.60 16.03
C ARG A 35 7.27 48.86 15.78
N ALA A 36 8.54 48.71 15.42
CA ALA A 36 9.43 49.83 15.10
C ALA A 36 8.94 50.66 13.90
N TRP A 37 8.37 50.02 12.88
CA TRP A 37 7.76 50.74 11.75
C TRP A 37 6.49 51.49 12.15
N ARG A 38 5.71 50.95 13.11
CA ARG A 38 4.48 51.57 13.59
C ARG A 38 4.71 52.78 14.50
N GLU A 39 5.80 52.79 15.25
CA GLU A 39 6.19 53.87 16.16
C GLU A 39 6.95 55.00 15.47
N ALA A 40 7.41 54.83 14.22
CA ALA A 40 8.15 55.84 13.48
C ALA A 40 7.27 57.03 13.07
N ILE A 41 7.59 58.23 13.57
CA ILE A 41 6.83 59.47 13.34
C ILE A 41 7.40 60.24 12.14
N PHE A 42 8.73 60.24 11.95
CA PHE A 42 9.39 60.95 10.87
C PHE A 42 9.45 60.13 9.58
N GLY A 43 9.22 60.77 8.42
CA GLY A 43 9.16 60.09 7.12
C GLY A 43 10.44 59.31 6.76
N LEU A 44 11.62 59.89 7.02
CA LEU A 44 12.91 59.23 6.76
C LEU A 44 13.12 57.97 7.62
N GLU A 45 12.71 58.00 8.89
CA GLU A 45 12.75 56.82 9.76
C GLU A 45 11.77 55.75 9.30
N LYS A 46 10.60 56.17 8.82
CA LYS A 46 9.57 55.28 8.30
C LYS A 46 10.02 54.55 7.03
N GLU A 47 10.72 55.22 6.11
CA GLU A 47 11.28 54.57 4.92
C GLU A 47 12.36 53.54 5.28
N MET A 48 13.26 53.86 6.21
CA MET A 48 14.27 52.91 6.70
C MET A 48 13.61 51.73 7.41
N ALA A 49 12.61 51.97 8.25
CA ALA A 49 11.85 50.94 8.94
C ALA A 49 11.04 50.07 7.97
N GLN A 50 10.49 50.65 6.90
CA GLN A 50 9.78 49.92 5.85
C GLN A 50 10.71 48.97 5.09
N ARG A 51 11.94 49.39 4.75
CA ARG A 51 12.93 48.49 4.13
C ARG A 51 13.32 47.33 5.06
N ARG A 52 13.43 47.59 6.37
CA ARG A 52 13.70 46.54 7.38
C ARG A 52 12.54 45.57 7.51
N LEU A 53 11.31 46.08 7.55
CA LEU A 53 10.09 45.27 7.59
C LEU A 53 9.95 44.42 6.33
N ALA A 54 10.20 44.99 5.14
CA ALA A 54 10.14 44.25 3.88
C ALA A 54 11.12 43.07 3.85
N ARG A 55 12.36 43.25 4.37
CA ARG A 55 13.32 42.15 4.54
C ARG A 55 12.83 41.09 5.52
N ALA A 56 12.20 41.52 6.62
CA ALA A 56 11.66 40.59 7.61
C ALA A 56 10.48 39.78 7.09
N VAL A 57 9.57 40.43 6.35
CA VAL A 57 8.46 39.77 5.67
C VAL A 57 8.99 38.80 4.62
N ALA A 58 9.93 39.22 3.77
CA ALA A 58 10.50 38.32 2.75
C ALA A 58 11.14 37.07 3.35
N ALA A 59 11.90 37.22 4.44
CA ALA A 59 12.49 36.09 5.16
C ALA A 59 11.43 35.18 5.81
N MET A 60 10.37 35.76 6.39
CA MET A 60 9.24 34.99 6.94
C MET A 60 8.49 34.22 5.84
N THR A 61 8.27 34.84 4.69
CA THR A 61 7.63 34.18 3.54
C THR A 61 8.45 32.99 3.06
N LEU A 62 9.77 33.17 2.90
CA LEU A 62 10.67 32.07 2.51
C LEU A 62 10.67 30.95 3.56
N PHE A 63 10.65 31.31 4.85
CA PHE A 63 10.55 30.32 5.92
C PHE A 63 9.24 29.51 5.85
N LEU A 64 8.12 30.17 5.61
CA LEU A 64 6.83 29.50 5.42
C LEU A 64 6.83 28.60 4.18
N VAL A 65 7.47 29.00 3.09
CA VAL A 65 7.61 28.13 1.90
C VAL A 65 8.34 26.83 2.25
N PHE A 66 9.41 26.88 3.07
CA PHE A 66 10.07 25.65 3.53
C PHE A 66 9.18 24.82 4.45
N PHE A 67 8.47 25.45 5.39
CA PHE A 67 7.58 24.74 6.30
C PHE A 67 6.42 24.04 5.57
N PHE A 68 5.74 24.75 4.68
CA PHE A 68 4.65 24.18 3.88
C PHE A 68 5.16 23.20 2.83
N GLY A 69 6.34 23.44 2.26
CA GLY A 69 6.99 22.51 1.33
C GLY A 69 7.25 21.16 1.99
N GLU A 70 7.84 21.17 3.19
CA GLU A 70 8.02 19.96 3.99
C GLU A 70 6.70 19.27 4.28
N PHE A 71 5.72 20.02 4.76
CA PHE A 71 4.39 19.51 5.09
C PHE A 71 3.70 18.83 3.90
N ILE A 72 3.76 19.46 2.72
CA ILE A 72 3.19 18.88 1.51
C ILE A 72 3.91 17.58 1.14
N VAL A 73 5.24 17.56 1.22
CA VAL A 73 6.02 16.37 0.93
C VAL A 73 5.67 15.24 1.89
N ALA A 74 5.72 15.48 3.20
CA ALA A 74 5.50 14.47 4.21
C ALA A 74 4.05 13.94 4.24
N SER A 75 3.05 14.81 4.04
CA SER A 75 1.63 14.42 4.17
C SER A 75 0.98 13.94 2.87
N PHE A 76 1.49 14.34 1.70
CA PHE A 76 0.85 14.01 0.42
C PHE A 76 1.79 13.26 -0.55
N ILE A 77 3.07 13.65 -0.63
CA ILE A 77 3.99 13.04 -1.60
C ILE A 77 4.53 11.71 -1.07
N VAL A 78 5.03 11.66 0.17
CA VAL A 78 5.59 10.42 0.74
C VAL A 78 4.55 9.29 0.82
N PRO A 79 3.31 9.52 1.29
CA PRO A 79 2.30 8.46 1.38
C PRO A 79 1.77 7.99 0.01
N SER A 80 1.94 8.78 -1.05
CA SER A 80 1.54 8.39 -2.42
C SER A 80 2.62 7.60 -3.17
N LEU A 81 3.83 7.46 -2.60
CA LEU A 81 4.88 6.64 -3.17
C LEU A 81 4.74 5.18 -2.69
N PRO A 82 4.87 4.18 -3.59
CA PRO A 82 4.83 2.78 -3.20
C PRO A 82 6.00 2.43 -2.27
N PRO A 83 5.83 1.51 -1.30
CA PRO A 83 6.87 1.15 -0.32
C PRO A 83 8.19 0.67 -0.95
N SER A 84 8.13 0.13 -2.17
CA SER A 84 9.29 -0.30 -2.96
C SER A 84 10.27 0.84 -3.29
N TYR A 85 9.84 2.10 -3.21
CA TYR A 85 10.73 3.26 -3.38
C TYR A 85 11.68 3.49 -2.21
N PHE A 86 11.37 2.99 -1.00
CA PHE A 86 12.20 3.17 0.20
C PHE A 86 13.04 1.93 0.52
N LEU A 87 12.96 0.90 -0.31
CA LEU A 87 13.80 -0.29 -0.19
C LEU A 87 15.06 -0.08 -1.05
N SER A 88 16.22 -0.05 -0.40
CA SER A 88 17.49 -0.23 -1.10
C SER A 88 17.50 -1.63 -1.70
N THR A 89 17.29 -1.76 -3.01
CA THR A 89 17.51 -3.03 -3.70
C THR A 89 18.99 -3.40 -3.53
N PRO A 90 19.33 -4.46 -2.77
CA PRO A 90 20.71 -4.87 -2.67
C PRO A 90 21.17 -5.24 -4.08
N THR A 91 22.19 -4.54 -4.58
CA THR A 91 22.81 -4.90 -5.84
C THR A 91 23.34 -6.31 -5.69
N LEU A 92 22.75 -7.27 -6.41
CA LEU A 92 23.20 -8.65 -6.43
C LEU A 92 24.69 -8.69 -6.78
N ASP A 93 25.53 -9.04 -5.80
CA ASP A 93 26.94 -9.31 -6.00
C ASP A 93 27.09 -10.70 -6.67
N LEU A 94 27.14 -10.71 -7.99
CA LEU A 94 27.21 -11.91 -8.83
C LEU A 94 28.51 -12.72 -8.64
N LEU A 95 29.48 -12.21 -7.87
CA LEU A 95 30.73 -12.91 -7.53
C LEU A 95 30.68 -13.58 -6.15
N ARG A 96 29.64 -13.33 -5.35
CA ARG A 96 29.40 -14.04 -4.10
C ARG A 96 28.67 -15.34 -4.41
N THR A 97 29.41 -16.42 -4.59
CA THR A 97 28.84 -17.76 -4.47
C THR A 97 28.48 -17.98 -2.99
N PRO A 98 27.20 -18.11 -2.61
CA PRO A 98 26.86 -18.54 -1.27
C PRO A 98 27.42 -19.96 -1.10
N THR A 99 28.50 -20.10 -0.33
CA THR A 99 28.93 -21.42 0.14
C THR A 99 27.95 -21.84 1.22
N GLY A 100 26.80 -22.37 0.78
CA GLY A 100 25.83 -23.00 1.66
C GLY A 100 26.45 -24.25 2.26
N THR A 101 27.19 -24.10 3.36
CA THR A 101 27.54 -25.24 4.21
C THR A 101 26.29 -25.56 5.03
N ILE A 102 25.47 -26.47 4.51
CA ILE A 102 24.36 -27.03 5.26
C ILE A 102 24.98 -27.80 6.43
N SER A 103 24.77 -27.33 7.66
CA SER A 103 25.13 -28.08 8.85
C SER A 103 24.36 -29.40 8.86
N ALA A 104 25.00 -30.50 9.28
CA ALA A 104 24.36 -31.81 9.37
C ALA A 104 23.06 -31.79 10.21
N GLU A 105 22.95 -30.83 11.14
CA GLU A 105 21.77 -30.60 11.96
C GLU A 105 20.60 -30.00 11.16
N LEU A 106 20.89 -29.10 10.20
CA LEU A 106 19.89 -28.56 9.28
C LEU A 106 19.46 -29.60 8.25
N ALA A 107 20.39 -30.46 7.79
CA ALA A 107 20.07 -31.58 6.90
C ALA A 107 19.18 -32.63 7.60
N ALA A 108 19.44 -32.94 8.88
CA ALA A 108 18.61 -33.84 9.67
C ALA A 108 17.23 -33.24 9.97
N THR A 109 17.15 -31.91 10.18
CA THR A 109 15.87 -31.21 10.34
C THR A 109 15.08 -31.19 9.03
N MET A 110 15.71 -30.91 7.88
CA MET A 110 15.09 -30.95 6.55
C MET A 110 14.65 -32.36 6.13
N ALA A 111 15.34 -33.40 6.57
CA ALA A 111 14.94 -34.80 6.35
C ALA A 111 13.81 -35.26 7.30
N ALA A 112 13.56 -34.53 8.39
CA ALA A 112 12.49 -34.78 9.36
C ALA A 112 11.24 -33.90 9.14
N LEU A 113 11.31 -32.93 8.22
CA LEU A 113 10.13 -32.24 7.72
C LEU A 113 9.36 -33.20 6.79
N PRO A 114 8.03 -33.34 6.93
CA PRO A 114 7.26 -34.07 5.94
C PRO A 114 7.53 -33.46 4.58
N THR A 115 7.82 -34.30 3.58
CA THR A 115 7.85 -33.91 2.18
C THR A 115 6.51 -33.23 1.89
N ILE A 116 6.51 -31.90 1.80
CA ILE A 116 5.34 -31.15 1.33
C ILE A 116 5.27 -31.48 -0.15
N SER A 117 4.43 -32.46 -0.49
CA SER A 117 3.86 -32.59 -1.82
C SER A 117 3.40 -31.20 -2.26
N ALA A 118 3.60 -30.84 -3.52
CA ALA A 118 3.00 -29.68 -4.14
C ALA A 118 1.48 -29.87 -4.29
N ASP A 119 0.81 -30.10 -3.15
CA ASP A 119 -0.62 -30.09 -3.01
C ASP A 119 -1.01 -28.66 -2.65
N ALA A 120 -1.69 -28.00 -3.59
CA ALA A 120 -2.69 -26.98 -3.34
C ALA A 120 -2.60 -26.29 -1.98
N VAL A 121 -1.77 -25.24 -1.88
CA VAL A 121 -1.74 -24.39 -0.68
C VAL A 121 -3.07 -23.64 -0.60
N SER A 122 -4.07 -24.22 0.07
CA SER A 122 -5.30 -23.56 0.49
C SER A 122 -5.08 -22.95 1.88
N GLU A 123 -4.22 -21.93 1.96
CA GLU A 123 -3.94 -21.24 3.22
C GLU A 123 -5.12 -20.35 3.61
N GLY A 124 -5.59 -20.46 4.85
CA GLY A 124 -6.62 -19.58 5.43
C GLY A 124 -8.07 -19.84 5.00
N CYS A 125 -8.33 -20.90 4.22
CA CYS A 125 -9.69 -21.29 3.85
C CYS A 125 -10.38 -22.04 5.01
N ILE A 126 -11.57 -21.57 5.41
CA ILE A 126 -12.39 -22.18 6.46
C ILE A 126 -13.63 -22.77 5.77
N PRO A 127 -13.86 -24.09 5.85
CA PRO A 127 -15.04 -24.71 5.25
C PRO A 127 -16.33 -24.04 5.72
N ASP A 128 -17.27 -23.85 4.80
CA ASP A 128 -18.59 -23.25 5.01
C ASP A 128 -18.62 -21.78 5.51
N GLU A 129 -17.47 -21.14 5.75
CA GLU A 129 -17.39 -19.72 6.15
C GLU A 129 -16.65 -18.87 5.10
N ILE A 130 -15.43 -19.25 4.72
CA ILE A 130 -14.57 -18.51 3.77
C ILE A 130 -13.88 -19.52 2.88
N PHE A 131 -14.42 -19.75 1.70
CA PHE A 131 -13.95 -20.78 0.79
C PHE A 131 -14.08 -20.37 -0.66
N VAL A 132 -13.06 -20.68 -1.48
CA VAL A 132 -13.12 -20.55 -2.94
C VAL A 132 -13.34 -21.96 -3.50
N ALA A 133 -14.49 -22.17 -4.14
CA ALA A 133 -14.88 -23.43 -4.75
C ALA A 133 -14.35 -23.57 -6.18
N SER A 134 -14.33 -22.47 -6.94
CA SER A 134 -13.80 -22.42 -8.29
C SER A 134 -13.06 -21.09 -8.51
N PRO A 135 -11.87 -21.08 -9.14
CA PRO A 135 -11.15 -22.23 -9.72
C PRO A 135 -10.50 -23.15 -8.69
N VAL A 136 -10.31 -24.41 -9.06
CA VAL A 136 -9.62 -25.42 -8.25
C VAL A 136 -8.12 -25.11 -8.20
N PRO A 137 -7.42 -25.37 -7.08
CA PRO A 137 -5.98 -25.16 -7.02
C PRO A 137 -5.21 -25.88 -8.14
N GLY A 138 -4.44 -25.12 -8.92
CA GLY A 138 -3.66 -25.60 -10.08
C GLY A 138 -4.45 -25.68 -11.38
N GLU A 139 -5.69 -25.18 -11.41
CA GLU A 139 -6.50 -25.14 -12.63
C GLU A 139 -5.95 -24.13 -13.65
N ASN A 140 -5.99 -24.52 -14.92
CA ASN A 140 -5.64 -23.67 -16.05
C ASN A 140 -6.85 -22.83 -16.43
N ILE A 141 -6.74 -21.51 -16.32
CA ILE A 141 -7.82 -20.57 -16.60
C ILE A 141 -7.41 -19.57 -17.70
N SER A 142 -8.39 -19.18 -18.53
CA SER A 142 -8.20 -18.19 -19.60
C SER A 142 -9.49 -17.49 -19.97
N GLY A 143 -9.42 -16.20 -20.28
CA GLY A 143 -10.55 -15.35 -20.64
C GLY A 143 -11.32 -14.85 -19.43
N LEU A 144 -12.64 -14.76 -19.57
CA LEU A 144 -13.53 -14.32 -18.49
C LEU A 144 -13.89 -15.54 -17.62
N VAL A 145 -13.36 -15.57 -16.41
CA VAL A 145 -13.47 -16.69 -15.47
C VAL A 145 -14.33 -16.25 -14.29
N THR A 146 -15.40 -16.98 -14.02
CA THR A 146 -16.23 -16.77 -12.82
C THR A 146 -15.59 -17.45 -11.62
N ILE A 147 -15.44 -16.71 -10.54
CA ILE A 147 -14.92 -17.20 -9.26
C ILE A 147 -16.11 -17.54 -8.39
N GLU A 148 -16.17 -18.79 -7.97
CA GLU A 148 -17.25 -19.31 -7.14
C GLU A 148 -16.74 -19.63 -5.74
N GLY A 149 -17.57 -19.44 -4.73
CA GLY A 149 -17.20 -19.72 -3.35
C GLY A 149 -18.25 -19.29 -2.34
N VAL A 150 -17.85 -19.36 -1.07
CA VAL A 150 -18.69 -19.07 0.09
C VAL A 150 -18.04 -17.97 0.90
N VAL A 151 -18.85 -16.95 1.21
CA VAL A 151 -18.53 -15.88 2.16
C VAL A 151 -19.70 -15.77 3.12
N ASP A 152 -19.72 -16.62 4.15
CA ASP A 152 -20.74 -16.62 5.19
C ASP A 152 -20.11 -16.21 6.53
N VAL A 153 -20.08 -14.90 6.77
CA VAL A 153 -19.52 -14.30 7.99
C VAL A 153 -20.60 -13.46 8.68
N PRO A 154 -20.92 -13.69 9.97
CA PRO A 154 -22.04 -13.04 10.66
C PRO A 154 -22.01 -11.50 10.68
N ASN A 155 -20.84 -10.88 10.59
CA ASN A 155 -20.64 -9.43 10.60
C ASN A 155 -19.93 -8.96 9.32
N LEU A 156 -20.24 -9.56 8.16
CA LEU A 156 -19.61 -9.18 6.90
C LEU A 156 -19.74 -7.68 6.65
N GLY A 157 -18.60 -7.01 6.48
CA GLY A 157 -18.53 -5.63 5.98
C GLY A 157 -18.43 -5.63 4.47
N PHE A 158 -17.38 -6.27 3.96
CA PHE A 158 -17.14 -6.49 2.54
C PHE A 158 -16.09 -7.59 2.34
N TYR A 159 -16.07 -8.17 1.15
CA TYR A 159 -14.97 -9.00 0.69
C TYR A 159 -14.34 -8.41 -0.56
N LYS A 160 -13.10 -8.81 -0.81
CA LYS A 160 -12.37 -8.47 -2.04
C LYS A 160 -11.59 -9.67 -2.53
N LEU A 161 -11.48 -9.76 -3.85
CA LEU A 161 -10.67 -10.76 -4.53
C LEU A 161 -9.41 -10.09 -5.05
N GLU A 162 -8.28 -10.73 -4.77
CA GLU A 162 -6.97 -10.23 -5.11
C GLU A 162 -6.14 -11.29 -5.82
N ILE A 163 -5.30 -10.86 -6.75
CA ILE A 163 -4.41 -11.73 -7.51
C ILE A 163 -2.96 -11.25 -7.38
N SER A 164 -2.02 -12.19 -7.36
CA SER A 164 -0.59 -11.90 -7.35
C SER A 164 0.18 -12.95 -8.13
N SER A 165 1.27 -12.57 -8.81
CA SER A 165 2.13 -13.54 -9.47
C SER A 165 2.86 -14.37 -8.41
N ARG A 166 2.99 -15.67 -8.66
CA ARG A 166 3.59 -16.62 -7.72
C ARG A 166 5.01 -16.18 -7.35
N GLY A 167 5.28 -16.09 -6.04
CA GLY A 167 6.58 -15.68 -5.50
C GLY A 167 6.75 -14.16 -5.33
N THR A 168 5.71 -13.36 -5.58
CA THR A 168 5.67 -11.94 -5.24
C THR A 168 4.61 -11.66 -4.17
N GLU A 169 4.81 -10.62 -3.36
CA GLU A 169 3.79 -10.14 -2.41
C GLU A 169 3.01 -8.92 -2.96
N ASN A 170 2.98 -8.76 -4.28
CA ASN A 170 2.31 -7.64 -4.93
C ASN A 170 0.88 -8.04 -5.28
N TRP A 171 -0.06 -7.79 -4.37
CA TRP A 171 -1.47 -8.16 -4.53
C TRP A 171 -2.26 -7.04 -5.22
N GLN A 172 -3.00 -7.42 -6.26
CA GLN A 172 -3.85 -6.51 -7.02
C GLN A 172 -5.31 -6.87 -6.79
N THR A 173 -6.11 -5.93 -6.31
CA THR A 173 -7.57 -6.10 -6.18
C THR A 173 -8.22 -5.91 -7.54
N PHE A 174 -8.99 -6.91 -8.00
CA PHE A 174 -9.75 -6.83 -9.25
C PHE A 174 -11.27 -6.84 -9.01
N TYR A 175 -11.72 -7.28 -7.84
CA TYR A 175 -13.14 -7.29 -7.48
C TYR A 175 -13.35 -7.03 -5.99
N ALA A 176 -14.45 -6.36 -5.64
CA ALA A 176 -14.87 -6.15 -4.26
C ALA A 176 -16.40 -6.00 -4.18
N SER A 177 -17.01 -6.61 -3.16
CA SER A 177 -18.48 -6.58 -2.96
C SER A 177 -18.83 -6.68 -1.47
N ARG A 178 -20.06 -6.28 -1.13
CA ARG A 178 -20.61 -6.32 0.23
C ARG A 178 -21.41 -7.59 0.55
N GLY A 179 -21.42 -8.58 -0.35
CA GLY A 179 -22.12 -9.86 -0.16
C GLY A 179 -23.63 -9.83 -0.39
N ALA A 180 -24.28 -8.66 -0.28
CA ALA A 180 -25.71 -8.49 -0.56
C ALA A 180 -26.01 -7.84 -1.93
N ASP A 181 -24.97 -7.39 -2.65
CA ASP A 181 -25.08 -6.65 -3.91
C ASP A 181 -24.56 -7.47 -5.11
N ALA A 182 -24.53 -8.81 -5.02
CA ALA A 182 -24.48 -9.64 -6.22
C ALA A 182 -25.82 -9.44 -6.94
N GLU A 183 -25.84 -8.45 -7.82
CA GLU A 183 -27.02 -8.03 -8.55
C GLU A 183 -27.61 -9.25 -9.29
N PRO A 184 -28.88 -9.62 -9.06
CA PRO A 184 -29.52 -10.73 -9.74
C PRO A 184 -29.85 -10.25 -11.16
N ASP A 185 -28.89 -10.35 -12.06
CA ASP A 185 -29.13 -10.10 -13.48
C ASP A 185 -29.82 -11.34 -14.06
N ASP A 186 -31.14 -11.22 -14.16
CA ASP A 186 -32.07 -12.04 -14.93
C ASP A 186 -32.31 -13.52 -14.53
N GLN A 187 -33.47 -13.70 -13.89
CA GLN A 187 -34.44 -14.80 -14.10
C GLN A 187 -34.11 -16.21 -13.57
N GLN A 188 -34.97 -16.64 -12.62
CA GLN A 188 -35.22 -18.01 -12.13
C GLN A 188 -34.26 -18.56 -11.05
N ASN A 189 -34.43 -18.08 -9.82
CA ASN A 189 -33.91 -18.79 -8.65
C ASN A 189 -34.94 -19.84 -8.19
N GLU A 190 -34.92 -20.99 -8.87
CA GLU A 190 -35.27 -22.29 -8.29
C GLU A 190 -34.02 -22.79 -7.53
N GLU A 191 -34.12 -22.96 -6.21
CA GLU A 191 -33.23 -23.75 -5.34
C GLU A 191 -31.74 -23.87 -5.73
N GLY A 192 -30.95 -22.82 -5.46
CA GLY A 192 -29.48 -22.90 -5.45
C GLY A 192 -28.87 -21.51 -5.37
N ALA A 193 -28.47 -21.07 -4.18
CA ALA A 193 -27.86 -19.76 -3.98
C ALA A 193 -26.63 -19.59 -4.89
N ASP A 194 -26.64 -18.49 -5.62
CA ASP A 194 -25.71 -18.07 -6.65
C ASP A 194 -24.33 -17.86 -5.99
N ASN A 195 -23.48 -18.89 -5.98
CA ASN A 195 -22.17 -18.88 -5.32
C ASN A 195 -21.12 -18.03 -6.06
N GLU A 196 -21.52 -17.07 -6.89
CA GLU A 196 -20.61 -16.20 -7.64
C GLU A 196 -20.03 -15.13 -6.72
N LEU A 197 -18.71 -15.18 -6.51
CA LEU A 197 -17.95 -14.17 -5.77
C LEU A 197 -17.43 -13.05 -6.67
N GLY A 198 -17.35 -13.26 -7.98
CA GLY A 198 -16.92 -12.24 -8.93
C GLY A 198 -16.36 -12.83 -10.23
N ARG A 199 -15.98 -11.95 -11.17
CA ARG A 199 -15.45 -12.34 -12.48
C ARG A 199 -14.05 -11.77 -12.67
N LEU A 200 -13.14 -12.60 -13.15
CA LEU A 200 -11.76 -12.26 -13.48
C LEU A 200 -11.57 -12.32 -15.00
N ASP A 201 -11.12 -11.23 -15.59
CA ASP A 201 -10.66 -11.22 -16.98
C ASP A 201 -9.15 -11.45 -17.03
N THR A 202 -8.72 -12.58 -17.59
CA THR A 202 -7.30 -12.90 -17.72
C THR A 202 -6.63 -12.29 -18.95
N GLY A 203 -7.37 -11.59 -19.83
CA GLY A 203 -6.82 -11.02 -21.07
C GLY A 203 -5.76 -9.94 -20.85
N GLU A 204 -5.82 -9.25 -19.70
CA GLU A 204 -4.84 -8.22 -19.31
C GLU A 204 -3.65 -8.79 -18.51
N LEU A 205 -3.68 -10.09 -18.20
CA LEU A 205 -2.67 -10.76 -17.39
C LEU A 205 -1.66 -11.51 -18.27
N ILE A 206 -0.40 -11.48 -17.85
CA ILE A 206 0.67 -12.23 -18.53
C ILE A 206 0.48 -13.72 -18.18
N PRO A 207 0.48 -14.65 -19.15
CA PRO A 207 0.38 -16.07 -18.85
C PRO A 207 1.47 -16.55 -17.87
N GLY A 208 1.09 -17.32 -16.85
CA GLY A 208 2.00 -17.77 -15.78
C GLY A 208 1.28 -18.31 -14.55
N ASP A 209 2.05 -18.59 -13.50
CA ASP A 209 1.54 -19.06 -12.20
C ASP A 209 1.11 -17.86 -11.33
N TYR A 210 -0.11 -17.91 -10.81
CA TYR A 210 -0.69 -16.88 -9.96
C TYR A 210 -1.25 -17.45 -8.66
N LEU A 211 -1.39 -16.57 -7.67
CA LEU A 211 -2.10 -16.79 -6.43
C LEU A 211 -3.34 -15.92 -6.44
N LEU A 212 -4.50 -16.53 -6.26
CA LEU A 212 -5.77 -15.85 -6.04
C LEU A 212 -6.06 -15.90 -4.53
N ARG A 213 -6.52 -14.80 -3.94
CA ARG A 213 -6.99 -14.83 -2.56
C ARG A 213 -8.30 -14.08 -2.36
N LEU A 214 -9.09 -14.61 -1.45
CA LEU A 214 -10.31 -14.01 -0.93
C LEU A 214 -10.02 -13.39 0.43
N VAL A 215 -10.17 -12.06 0.53
CA VAL A 215 -9.98 -11.31 1.78
C VAL A 215 -11.32 -10.79 2.26
N VAL A 216 -11.75 -11.26 3.42
CA VAL A 216 -13.01 -10.86 4.05
C VAL A 216 -12.73 -9.87 5.18
N THR A 217 -13.48 -8.78 5.23
CA THR A 217 -13.40 -7.76 6.28
C THR A 217 -14.75 -7.59 6.95
N ASP A 218 -14.76 -7.56 8.28
CA ASP A 218 -15.98 -7.37 9.07
C ASP A 218 -16.44 -5.90 9.09
N ASN A 219 -17.61 -5.66 9.68
CA ASN A 219 -18.18 -4.31 9.86
C ASN A 219 -17.39 -3.42 10.85
N GLN A 220 -16.39 -3.96 11.55
CA GLN A 220 -15.47 -3.25 12.43
C GLN A 220 -14.12 -2.95 11.75
N GLY A 221 -13.93 -3.37 10.50
CA GLY A 221 -12.71 -3.18 9.73
C GLY A 221 -11.61 -4.19 10.04
N GLN A 222 -11.90 -5.29 10.74
CA GLN A 222 -10.96 -6.39 10.96
C GLN A 222 -11.00 -7.36 9.77
N SER A 223 -9.83 -7.61 9.19
CA SER A 223 -9.67 -8.61 8.12
C SER A 223 -9.46 -10.00 8.73
N LEU A 224 -10.22 -10.95 8.23
CA LEU A 224 -10.09 -12.37 8.56
C LEU A 224 -8.92 -13.01 7.79
N PRO A 225 -8.43 -14.18 8.21
CA PRO A 225 -7.45 -14.95 7.43
C PRO A 225 -7.91 -15.09 5.98
N ALA A 226 -7.04 -14.71 5.04
CA ALA A 226 -7.38 -14.76 3.63
C ALA A 226 -7.32 -16.20 3.12
N CYS A 227 -8.32 -16.64 2.37
CA CYS A 227 -8.30 -17.94 1.68
C CYS A 227 -7.52 -17.78 0.38
N VAL A 228 -6.36 -18.45 0.27
CA VAL A 228 -5.46 -18.38 -0.90
C VAL A 228 -5.58 -19.65 -1.71
N VAL A 229 -5.67 -19.56 -3.04
CA VAL A 229 -5.65 -20.68 -3.98
C VAL A 229 -4.67 -20.41 -5.11
N GLN A 230 -4.01 -21.46 -5.60
CA GLN A 230 -3.05 -21.36 -6.70
C GLN A 230 -3.78 -21.54 -8.02
N ILE A 231 -3.51 -20.70 -9.02
CA ILE A 231 -4.13 -20.77 -10.35
C ILE A 231 -3.07 -20.60 -11.44
N GLN A 232 -3.31 -21.19 -12.59
CA GLN A 232 -2.42 -21.06 -13.75
C GLN A 232 -3.14 -20.34 -14.87
N ILE A 233 -2.60 -19.20 -15.31
CA ILE A 233 -3.16 -18.42 -16.42
C ILE A 233 -2.47 -18.85 -17.70
N ILE A 234 -3.25 -19.33 -18.66
CA ILE A 234 -2.78 -19.66 -20.00
C ILE A 234 -3.17 -18.55 -20.99
N GLY A 235 -2.35 -18.34 -22.02
CA GLY A 235 -2.64 -17.34 -23.05
C GLY A 235 -3.93 -17.68 -23.79
N GLN A 236 -4.74 -16.67 -24.12
CA GLN A 236 -5.92 -16.86 -24.95
C GLN A 236 -5.46 -17.19 -26.39
N GLU A 237 -5.85 -18.37 -26.89
CA GLU A 237 -5.81 -18.64 -28.32
C GLU A 237 -7.02 -17.93 -28.96
N GLU A 238 -6.77 -17.01 -29.89
CA GLU A 238 -7.81 -16.38 -30.74
C GLU A 238 -8.51 -17.39 -31.66
#